data_AF-A0AAU6WPE6-F1
#
_entry.id   AF-A0AAU6WPE6-F1
#
_cell.length_a   1.000
_cell.length_b   1.000
_cell.length_c   1.000
_cell.angle_alpha   90.00
_cell.angle_beta   90.00
_cell.angle_gamma   90.00
#
_symmetry.space_group_name_H-M   'P 1'
#
loop_
_entity.id
_entity.type
_entity.pdbx_description
1 polymer ?
#
loop_
_entity_poly.entity_id
_entity_poly.type
_entity_poly.pdbx_seq_one_letter_code
_entity_poly.pdbx_strand_id
1 'polypeptide(L)' 'MMFNWLSLVTGLFYIVLGGVVIFYKFFFTVLEPGVAYALGTLLILYGIFRIYRAVTKIKNSGNEE' A
#
# COMPACT_ATOMS: atom_id res chain seq x y z
N MET A 1 -18.18 13.89 1.95
CA MET A 1 -17.78 13.66 0.54
C MET A 1 -17.29 12.23 0.37
N MET A 2 -17.69 11.60 -0.74
CA MET A 2 -17.57 10.15 -1.05
C MET A 2 -16.30 9.50 -0.48
N PHE A 3 -16.51 8.53 0.41
CA PHE A 3 -15.49 7.91 1.25
C PHE A 3 -14.20 7.57 0.50
N ASN A 4 -13.10 8.15 0.98
CA ASN A 4 -11.74 7.74 0.64
C ASN A 4 -11.37 6.35 1.22
N TRP A 5 -12.38 5.58 1.66
CA TRP A 5 -12.32 4.20 2.12
C TRP A 5 -11.75 3.29 1.04
N LEU A 6 -12.08 3.53 -0.23
CA LEU A 6 -11.55 2.76 -1.35
C LEU A 6 -10.03 2.93 -1.48
N SER A 7 -9.49 4.13 -1.28
CA SER A 7 -8.04 4.36 -1.26
C SER A 7 -7.36 3.70 -0.06
N LEU A 8 -8.03 3.65 1.09
CA LEU A 8 -7.50 3.07 2.32
C LEU A 8 -7.47 1.54 2.25
N VAL A 9 -8.59 0.93 1.84
CA VAL A 9 -8.70 -0.51 1.58
C VAL A 9 -7.71 -0.94 0.50
N THR A 10 -7.65 -0.24 -0.63
CA THR A 10 -6.68 -0.58 -1.68
C THR A 10 -5.25 -0.40 -1.20
N GLY A 11 -4.93 0.62 -0.42
CA GLY A 11 -3.61 0.78 0.21
C GLY A 11 -3.24 -0.41 1.10
N LEU A 12 -4.21 -0.95 1.85
CA LEU A 12 -4.03 -2.15 2.66
C LEU A 12 -3.80 -3.39 1.80
N PHE A 13 -4.54 -3.54 0.69
CA PHE A 13 -4.28 -4.59 -0.31
C PHE A 13 -2.86 -4.50 -0.91
N TYR A 14 -2.35 -3.31 -1.18
CA TYR A 14 -0.97 -3.11 -1.68
C TYR A 14 0.09 -3.57 -0.66
N ILE A 15 -0.14 -3.30 0.63
CA ILE A 15 0.76 -3.76 1.71
C ILE A 15 0.72 -5.28 1.84
N VAL A 16 -0.48 -5.89 1.82
CA VAL A 16 -0.65 -7.34 1.89
C VAL A 16 -0.01 -8.03 0.68
N LEU A 17 -0.23 -7.51 -0.53
CA LEU A 17 0.41 -8.02 -1.74
C LEU A 17 1.93 -7.90 -1.65
N GLY A 18 2.48 -6.76 -1.22
CA GLY A 18 3.92 -6.62 -1.02
C GLY A 18 4.49 -7.61 0.00
N GLY A 19 3.77 -7.90 1.07
CA GLY A 19 4.13 -8.93 2.05
C GLY A 19 4.16 -10.34 1.46
N VAL A 20 3.13 -10.71 0.69
CA VAL A 20 3.06 -12.00 -0.01
C VAL A 20 4.23 -12.16 -0.98
N VAL A 21 4.60 -11.10 -1.68
CA VAL A 21 5.69 -11.10 -2.66
C VAL A 21 7.05 -11.34 -2.00
N ILE A 22 7.27 -10.76 -0.83
CA ILE A 22 8.49 -10.99 -0.05
C ILE A 22 8.52 -12.41 0.52
N PHE A 23 7.39 -12.90 1.04
CA PHE A 23 7.30 -14.22 1.68
C PHE A 23 7.45 -15.37 0.69
N TYR A 24 6.73 -15.30 -0.43
CA TYR A 24 6.73 -16.35 -1.45
C TYR A 24 7.82 -16.16 -2.51
N LYS A 25 8.50 -15.01 -2.53
CA LYS A 25 9.48 -14.62 -3.58
C LYS A 25 8.93 -14.83 -5.00
N PHE A 26 7.62 -14.67 -5.13
CA PHE A 26 6.87 -15.02 -6.32
C PHE A 26 5.85 -13.91 -6.58
N PHE A 27 5.93 -13.28 -7.76
CA PHE A 27 4.96 -12.28 -8.19
C PHE A 27 4.11 -12.86 -9.31
N PHE A 28 4.78 -13.15 -10.43
CA PHE A 28 4.22 -13.81 -11.62
C PHE A 28 5.21 -14.82 -12.23
N THR A 29 6.48 -14.77 -11.82
CA THR A 29 7.55 -15.69 -12.18
C THR A 29 8.43 -15.92 -10.94
N VAL A 30 9.31 -16.92 -10.97
CA VAL A 30 10.34 -17.09 -9.93
C VAL A 30 11.21 -15.83 -9.96
N LEU A 31 11.11 -15.01 -8.92
CA LEU A 31 11.88 -13.79 -8.82
C LEU A 31 13.16 -14.06 -8.06
N GLU A 32 14.26 -13.53 -8.61
CA GLU A 32 15.52 -13.51 -7.89
C GLU A 32 15.32 -12.75 -6.56
N PRO A 33 15.85 -13.27 -5.44
CA PRO A 33 15.57 -12.73 -4.11
C PRO A 33 15.81 -11.22 -4.01
N GLY A 34 16.83 -10.67 -4.68
CA GLY A 34 17.08 -9.23 -4.69
C GLY A 34 15.92 -8.42 -5.30
N VAL A 35 15.35 -8.92 -6.41
CA VAL A 35 14.22 -8.27 -7.09
C VAL A 35 12.94 -8.41 -6.27
N ALA A 36 12.72 -9.56 -5.62
CA ALA A 36 11.56 -9.79 -4.76
C ALA A 36 11.55 -8.81 -3.57
N TYR A 37 12.69 -8.63 -2.90
CA TYR A 37 12.80 -7.66 -1.80
C TYR A 37 12.62 -6.23 -2.29
N ALA A 38 13.21 -5.84 -3.42
CA ALA A 38 13.05 -4.50 -3.98
C ALA A 38 11.60 -4.18 -4.33
N LEU A 39 10.93 -5.06 -5.09
CA LEU A 39 9.54 -4.84 -5.51
C LEU A 39 8.55 -4.92 -4.35
N GLY A 40 8.70 -5.90 -3.46
CA GLY A 40 7.86 -6.02 -2.27
C GLY A 40 7.97 -4.81 -1.35
N THR A 41 9.20 -4.32 -1.13
CA THR A 41 9.43 -3.10 -0.33
C THR A 41 8.82 -1.87 -0.98
N LEU A 42 8.95 -1.71 -2.31
CA LEU A 42 8.34 -0.61 -3.05
C LEU A 42 6.80 -0.66 -2.98
N LEU A 43 6.19 -1.84 -3.09
CA LEU A 43 4.74 -2.02 -2.94
C LEU A 43 4.24 -1.64 -1.55
N ILE A 44 4.96 -2.07 -0.50
CA ILE A 44 4.64 -1.74 0.89
C ILE A 44 4.77 -0.22 1.10
N LEU A 45 5.88 0.38 0.68
CA LEU A 45 6.10 1.83 0.79
C LEU A 45 5.00 2.63 0.08
N TYR A 46 4.64 2.24 -1.14
CA TYR A 46 3.56 2.88 -1.89
C TYR A 46 2.20 2.72 -1.20
N GLY A 47 1.90 1.52 -0.69
CA GLY A 47 0.68 1.24 0.09
C GLY A 47 0.58 2.13 1.33
N ILE A 48 1.68 2.28 2.08
CA ILE A 48 1.76 3.18 3.25
C ILE A 48 1.52 4.63 2.83
N PHE A 49 2.16 5.10 1.76
CA PHE A 49 1.98 6.47 1.27
C PHE A 49 0.53 6.75 0.87
N ARG A 50 -0.15 5.75 0.29
CA ARG A 50 -1.56 5.83 -0.09
C ARG A 50 -2.48 5.97 1.12
N ILE A 51 -2.23 5.19 2.17
CA ILE A 51 -2.95 5.27 3.44
C ILE A 51 -2.68 6.62 4.11
N TYR A 52 -1.42 7.06 4.17
CA TYR A 52 -1.05 8.36 4.75
C TYR A 52 -1.79 9.53 4.08
N ARG A 53 -1.79 9.56 2.73
CA ARG A 53 -2.53 10.57 1.97
C ARG A 53 -4.04 10.50 2.25
N ALA A 54 -4.57 9.29 2.40
CA ALA A 54 -5.98 9.11 2.70
C ALA A 54 -6.36 9.60 4.10
N VAL A 55 -5.54 9.28 5.10
CA VAL A 55 -5.70 9.71 6.50
C VAL A 55 -5.52 11.22 6.63
N THR A 56 -4.53 11.81 5.96
CA THR A 56 -4.31 13.27 5.97
C THR A 56 -5.50 14.03 5.38
N LYS A 57 -6.09 13.52 4.29
CA LYS A 57 -7.27 14.11 3.67
C LYS A 57 -8.49 14.05 4.59
N ILE A 58 -8.67 12.94 5.33
CA ILE A 58 -9.73 12.81 6.34
C ILE A 58 -9.51 13.81 7.47
N LYS A 59 -8.27 13.94 7.98
CA LYS A 59 -7.94 14.84 9.10
C LYS A 59 -8.19 16.32 8.79
N ASN A 60 -7.93 16.76 7.56
CA ASN A 60 -8.18 18.16 7.15
C ASN A 60 -9.64 18.47 6.81
N SER A 61 -10.51 17.45 6.67
CA SER A 61 -11.94 17.67 6.40
C SER A 61 -12.76 17.92 7.68
N GLY A 62 -12.14 17.84 8.85
CA GLY A 62 -12.80 18.02 10.16
C GLY A 62 -12.33 19.25 10.93
N ASN A 63 -11.65 20.19 10.27
CA ASN A 63 -11.18 21.45 10.88
C ASN A 63 -11.84 22.68 10.21
N GLU A 64 -13.04 22.47 9.67
CA GLU A 64 -13.94 23.51 9.15
C GLU A 64 -15.27 23.53 9.94
N GLU A 65 -15.20 23.28 11.25
CA GLU A 65 -16.27 23.64 12.21
C GLU A 65 -15.67 24.44 13.38
#